data_AF-A0AA96NYI6-F1
#
_entry.id   AF-A0AA96NYI6-F1
#
_cell.length_a   1.000
_cell.length_b   1.000
_cell.length_c   1.000
_cell.angle_alpha   90.00
_cell.angle_beta   90.00
_cell.angle_gamma   90.00
#
_symmetry.space_group_name_H-M   'P 1'
#
loop_
_entity.id
_entity.type
_entity.pdbx_description
1 polymer ?
#
loop_
_entity_poly.entity_id
_entity_poly.type
_entity_poly.pdbx_seq_one_letter_code
_entity_poly.pdbx_strand_id
1 'polypeptide(L)'
;MITVKLTHGLTYQDKTVAEIRLKPLSVGGELAAFSLIDDLPELPGDATKAELLQRDVIETLTYWSQQIVADNIPSDIMTAQWLMDNLSTQDYHIVMAAQEDLRLKPSAATASHDAPSAAEQ
;
A
#
# COMPACT_ATOMS: atom_id res chain seq x y z
N MET A 1 1.18 10.34 -5.96
CA MET A 1 1.74 8.97 -6.06
C MET A 1 3.24 9.04 -5.88
N ILE A 2 3.84 8.01 -5.30
CA ILE A 2 5.29 7.87 -5.13
C ILE A 2 5.73 6.65 -5.93
N THR A 3 6.77 6.79 -6.74
CA THR A 3 7.40 5.66 -7.43
C THR A 3 8.48 5.06 -6.54
N VAL A 4 8.48 3.74 -6.40
CA VAL A 4 9.38 2.99 -5.53
C VAL A 4 10.12 1.96 -6.38
N LYS A 5 11.45 2.02 -6.38
CA LYS A 5 12.30 1.03 -7.03
C LYS A 5 12.64 -0.06 -6.03
N LEU A 6 12.31 -1.29 -6.39
CA LEU A 6 12.61 -2.49 -5.62
C LEU A 6 14.00 -3.00 -6.01
N THR A 7 14.69 -3.60 -5.05
CA THR A 7 15.99 -4.24 -5.26
C THR A 7 15.83 -5.59 -5.95
N HIS A 8 14.94 -6.45 -5.45
CA HIS A 8 14.70 -7.79 -6.00
C HIS A 8 13.45 -7.81 -6.88
N GLY A 9 12.47 -6.97 -6.56
CA GLY A 9 11.25 -6.82 -7.35
C GLY A 9 10.20 -7.87 -7.03
N LEU A 10 9.04 -7.71 -7.66
CA LEU A 10 7.90 -8.61 -7.53
C LEU A 10 7.86 -9.54 -8.73
N THR A 11 7.92 -10.86 -8.52
CA THR A 11 7.89 -11.83 -9.61
C THR A 11 6.46 -12.28 -9.90
N TYR A 12 5.98 -12.05 -11.12
CA TYR A 12 4.66 -12.46 -11.58
C TYR A 12 4.73 -13.00 -13.01
N GLN A 13 4.22 -14.21 -13.24
CA GLN A 13 4.26 -14.89 -14.55
C GLN A 13 5.66 -14.88 -15.20
N ASP A 14 6.67 -15.31 -14.44
CA ASP A 14 8.08 -15.37 -14.87
C ASP A 14 8.71 -14.01 -15.25
N LYS A 15 8.06 -12.90 -14.89
CA LYS A 15 8.56 -11.54 -15.09
C LYS A 15 8.75 -10.84 -13.75
N THR A 16 9.88 -10.15 -13.63
CA THR A 16 10.18 -9.35 -12.44
C THR A 16 9.77 -7.90 -12.67
N VAL A 17 8.87 -7.40 -11.83
CA VAL A 17 8.50 -5.99 -11.74
C VAL A 17 9.41 -5.31 -10.72
N ALA A 18 10.38 -4.54 -11.21
CA ALA A 18 11.37 -3.85 -10.39
C ALA A 18 10.89 -2.49 -9.84
N GLU A 19 9.71 -2.02 -10.26
CA GLU A 19 9.18 -0.72 -9.86
C GLU A 19 7.68 -0.82 -9.55
N ILE A 20 7.29 -0.25 -8.42
CA ILE A 20 5.89 -0.10 -8.02
C ILE A 20 5.57 1.38 -7.79
N ARG A 21 4.28 1.70 -7.73
CA ARG A 21 3.78 3.03 -7.39
C ARG A 21 2.87 2.92 -6.17
N LEU A 22 3.04 3.83 -5.23
CA LEU A 22 2.18 3.98 -4.06
C LEU A 22 1.23 5.16 -4.27
N LYS A 23 -0.06 4.95 -4.02
CA LYS A 23 -1.10 5.99 -4.08
C LYS A 23 -1.74 6.17 -2.69
N PRO A 24 -2.12 7.41 -2.31
CA PRO A 24 -2.98 7.59 -1.14
C PRO A 24 -4.33 6.93 -1.39
N LEU A 25 -5.00 6.46 -0.34
CA LEU A 25 -6.37 5.99 -0.46
C LEU A 25 -7.34 7.17 -0.37
N SER A 26 -8.49 7.03 -1.02
CA SER A 26 -9.65 7.86 -0.68
C SER A 26 -10.26 7.36 0.63
N VAL A 27 -11.15 8.14 1.25
CA VAL A 27 -11.89 7.67 2.44
C VAL A 27 -12.60 6.34 2.19
N GLY A 28 -13.19 6.14 1.00
CA GLY A 28 -13.80 4.85 0.65
C GLY A 28 -12.78 3.72 0.52
N GLY A 29 -11.55 4.03 0.07
CA GLY A 29 -10.45 3.07 0.03
C GLY A 29 -9.93 2.69 1.42
N GLU A 30 -9.85 3.65 2.35
CA GLU A 30 -9.52 3.39 3.76
C GLU A 30 -10.54 2.43 4.38
N LEU A 31 -11.85 2.72 4.20
CA LEU A 31 -12.91 1.86 4.71
C LEU A 31 -12.88 0.46 4.10
N ALA A 32 -12.57 0.35 2.80
CA ALA A 32 -12.39 -0.96 2.16
C ALA A 32 -11.18 -1.71 2.73
N ALA A 33 -10.06 -1.03 2.98
CA ALA A 33 -8.89 -1.64 3.60
C ALA A 33 -9.19 -2.16 5.02
N PHE A 34 -9.88 -1.36 5.84
CA PHE A 34 -10.29 -1.79 7.17
C PHE A 34 -11.30 -2.93 7.15
N SER A 35 -12.26 -2.93 6.23
CA SER A 35 -13.18 -4.06 6.06
C SER A 35 -12.43 -5.35 5.74
N LEU A 36 -11.40 -5.31 4.89
CA LEU A 36 -10.57 -6.49 4.60
C LEU A 36 -9.75 -6.95 5.80
N ILE A 37 -9.34 -6.03 6.67
CA ILE A 37 -8.64 -6.36 7.93
C ILE A 37 -9.60 -6.99 8.93
N ASP A 38 -10.80 -6.43 9.08
CA ASP A 38 -11.86 -6.95 9.97
C ASP A 38 -12.33 -8.35 9.55
N ASP A 39 -12.29 -8.66 8.24
CA ASP A 39 -12.63 -9.98 7.70
C ASP A 39 -11.53 -11.03 7.92
N LEU A 40 -10.37 -10.67 8.49
CA LEU A 40 -9.31 -11.62 8.75
C LEU A 40 -9.72 -12.59 9.88
N PRO A 41 -9.33 -13.89 9.81
CA PRO A 41 -9.73 -14.87 10.83
C PRO A 41 -9.26 -14.50 12.23
N GLU A 42 -10.11 -14.63 13.25
CA GLU A 42 -9.66 -14.42 14.63
C GLU A 42 -8.50 -15.37 14.99
N LEU A 43 -7.51 -14.83 15.70
CA LEU A 43 -6.47 -15.65 16.30
C LEU A 43 -7.04 -16.40 17.53
N PRO A 44 -6.53 -17.60 17.82
CA PRO A 44 -6.92 -18.31 19.04
C PRO A 44 -6.47 -17.51 20.27
N GLY A 45 -7.20 -17.67 21.39
CA GLY A 45 -6.93 -16.92 22.63
C GLY A 45 -5.56 -17.19 23.26
N ASP A 46 -4.89 -18.28 22.87
CA ASP A 46 -3.55 -18.68 23.27
C ASP A 46 -2.50 -18.48 22.17
N ALA A 47 -2.78 -17.61 21.19
CA ALA A 47 -1.86 -17.30 20.10
C ALA A 47 -0.45 -16.96 20.62
N THR A 48 0.54 -17.57 19.97
CA THR A 48 1.95 -17.35 20.22
C THR A 48 2.37 -15.96 19.76
N LYS A 49 3.52 -15.49 20.26
CA LYS A 49 4.11 -14.22 19.82
C LYS A 49 4.39 -14.20 18.30
N ALA A 50 4.72 -15.35 17.71
CA ALA A 50 4.99 -15.44 16.28
C ALA A 50 3.70 -15.25 15.47
N GLU A 51 2.59 -15.85 15.92
CA GLU A 51 1.28 -15.68 15.28
C GLU A 51 0.76 -14.25 15.40
N LEU A 52 0.95 -13.61 16.55
CA LEU A 52 0.63 -12.19 16.75
C LEU A 52 1.46 -11.30 15.81
N LEU A 53 2.77 -11.53 15.71
CA LEU A 53 3.63 -10.79 14.78
C LEU A 53 3.22 -11.01 13.31
N GLN A 54 2.87 -12.25 12.95
CA GLN A 54 2.39 -12.56 11.61
C GLN A 54 1.07 -11.81 11.31
N ARG A 55 0.15 -11.74 12.28
CA ARG A 55 -1.09 -10.96 12.20
C ARG A 55 -0.80 -9.48 11.94
N ASP A 56 0.10 -8.86 12.70
CA ASP A 56 0.48 -7.45 12.51
C ASP A 56 1.01 -7.18 11.10
N VAL A 57 1.83 -8.09 10.56
CA VAL A 57 2.37 -7.98 9.20
C VAL A 57 1.27 -8.17 8.15
N ILE A 58 0.37 -9.14 8.32
CA ILE A 58 -0.75 -9.36 7.40
C ILE A 58 -1.67 -8.14 7.36
N GLU A 59 -2.01 -7.55 8.50
CA GLU A 59 -2.83 -6.33 8.56
C GLU A 59 -2.15 -5.18 7.81
N THR A 60 -0.86 -4.96 8.09
CA THR A 60 -0.03 -3.96 7.41
C THR A 60 -0.04 -4.16 5.89
N LEU A 61 0.20 -5.38 5.43
CA LEU A 61 0.23 -5.70 4.01
C LEU A 61 -1.16 -5.68 3.36
N THR A 62 -2.22 -5.96 4.10
CA THR A 62 -3.62 -5.84 3.63
C THR A 62 -3.93 -4.39 3.29
N TYR A 63 -3.55 -3.47 4.18
CA TYR A 63 -3.70 -2.05 3.93
C TYR A 63 -2.82 -1.58 2.76
N TRP A 64 -1.54 -1.96 2.74
CA TRP A 64 -0.63 -1.57 1.64
C TRP A 64 -1.06 -2.13 0.28
N SER A 65 -1.68 -3.32 0.24
CA SER A 65 -2.22 -3.93 -0.96
C SER A 65 -3.21 -3.00 -1.68
N GLN A 66 -3.96 -2.16 -0.95
CA GLN A 66 -4.88 -1.18 -1.53
C GLN A 66 -4.16 0.04 -2.14
N GLN A 67 -2.92 0.30 -1.69
CA GLN A 67 -2.10 1.45 -2.08
C GLN A 67 -1.08 1.13 -3.18
N ILE A 68 -0.66 -0.12 -3.28
CA ILE A 68 0.36 -0.57 -4.23
C ILE A 68 -0.27 -0.74 -5.63
N VAL A 69 0.41 -0.18 -6.63
CA VAL A 69 0.14 -0.38 -8.04
C VAL A 69 1.42 -0.84 -8.71
N ALA A 70 1.37 -1.97 -9.41
CA ALA A 70 2.51 -2.50 -10.15
C ALA A 70 2.10 -2.72 -11.61
N ASP A 71 2.98 -2.36 -12.55
CA ASP A 71 2.71 -2.60 -13.96
C ASP A 71 2.64 -4.11 -14.24
N ASN A 72 1.58 -4.54 -14.93
CA ASN A 72 1.33 -5.93 -15.30
C ASN A 72 1.00 -6.89 -14.15
N ILE A 73 0.79 -6.40 -12.92
CA ILE A 73 0.23 -7.20 -11.83
C ILE A 73 -1.18 -6.67 -11.52
N PRO A 74 -2.23 -7.43 -11.82
CA PRO A 74 -3.60 -7.04 -11.48
C PRO A 74 -3.80 -6.81 -9.99
N SER A 75 -4.61 -5.83 -9.60
CA SER A 75 -4.80 -5.46 -8.19
C SER A 75 -5.47 -6.56 -7.36
N ASP A 76 -6.28 -7.41 -7.99
CA ASP A 76 -6.89 -8.60 -7.38
C ASP A 76 -5.87 -9.71 -7.07
N ILE A 77 -4.70 -9.70 -7.73
CA ILE A 77 -3.58 -10.58 -7.39
C ILE A 77 -2.74 -10.00 -6.23
N MET A 78 -2.61 -8.67 -6.15
CA MET A 78 -1.81 -7.94 -5.14
C MET A 78 -2.47 -7.96 -3.75
N THR A 79 -2.65 -9.16 -3.20
CA THR A 79 -3.21 -9.40 -1.85
C THR A 79 -2.11 -9.39 -0.79
N ALA A 80 -2.49 -9.30 0.49
CA ALA A 80 -1.53 -9.38 1.61
C ALA A 80 -0.74 -10.69 1.59
N GLN A 81 -1.41 -11.82 1.34
CA GLN A 81 -0.77 -13.12 1.27
C GLN A 81 0.21 -13.21 0.09
N TRP A 82 -0.20 -12.70 -1.07
CA TRP A 82 0.69 -12.67 -2.22
C TRP A 82 1.94 -11.81 -1.97
N LEU A 83 1.78 -10.66 -1.31
CA LEU A 83 2.90 -9.81 -0.89
C LEU A 83 3.80 -10.50 0.14
N MET A 84 3.25 -11.22 1.12
CA MET A 84 4.03 -12.04 2.07
C MET A 84 4.96 -13.02 1.35
N ASP A 85 4.46 -13.63 0.26
CA ASP A 85 5.19 -14.66 -0.46
C ASP A 85 6.17 -14.10 -1.51
N ASN A 86 5.96 -12.87 -2.00
CA ASN A 86 6.68 -12.31 -3.15
C ASN A 86 7.48 -11.03 -2.86
N LEU A 87 7.26 -10.36 -1.73
CA LEU A 87 8.01 -9.18 -1.34
C LEU A 87 9.20 -9.60 -0.48
N SER A 88 10.41 -9.43 -1.00
CA SER A 88 11.63 -9.73 -0.23
C SER A 88 11.70 -8.84 1.03
N THR A 89 12.37 -9.30 2.10
CA THR A 89 12.53 -8.51 3.33
C THR A 89 13.20 -7.14 3.06
N GLN A 90 14.16 -7.09 2.14
CA GLN A 90 14.80 -5.84 1.74
C GLN A 90 13.81 -4.90 1.06
N ASP A 91 12.99 -5.42 0.15
CA ASP A 91 11.97 -4.63 -0.55
C ASP A 91 10.83 -4.21 0.37
N TYR A 92 10.46 -5.04 1.34
CA TYR A 92 9.52 -4.69 2.41
C TYR A 92 9.97 -3.43 3.15
N HIS A 93 11.24 -3.35 3.56
CA HIS A 93 11.75 -2.15 4.23
C HIS A 93 11.78 -0.91 3.34
N ILE A 94 12.06 -1.08 2.04
CA ILE A 94 11.99 0.01 1.06
C ILE A 94 10.55 0.53 0.93
N VAL A 95 9.57 -0.37 0.81
CA VAL A 95 8.15 0.00 0.74
C VAL A 95 7.71 0.67 2.04
N MET A 96 8.10 0.15 3.20
CA MET A 96 7.80 0.73 4.51
C MET A 96 8.25 2.20 4.62
N ALA A 97 9.48 2.49 4.20
CA ALA A 97 9.99 3.86 4.20
C ALA A 97 9.20 4.77 3.24
N ALA A 98 8.89 4.26 2.04
CA ALA A 98 8.10 5.00 1.05
C ALA A 98 6.64 5.23 1.49
N GLN A 99 6.07 4.36 2.31
CA GLN A 99 4.74 4.52 2.90
C GLN A 99 4.72 5.65 3.94
N GLU A 100 5.78 5.77 4.75
CA GLU A 100 5.92 6.91 5.66
C GLU A 100 6.05 8.23 4.89
N ASP A 101 6.82 8.25 3.80
CA ASP A 101 6.90 9.41 2.90
C ASP A 101 5.54 9.75 2.27
N LEU A 102 4.74 8.74 1.92
CA LEU A 102 3.40 8.93 1.36
C LEU A 102 2.46 9.59 2.37
N ARG A 103 2.55 9.18 3.64
CA ARG A 103 1.76 9.74 4.75
C ARG A 103 2.14 11.19 5.06
N LEU A 104 3.44 11.50 5.00
CA LEU A 104 3.97 12.82 5.37
C LEU A 104 3.80 13.87 4.28
N LYS A 105 3.69 13.49 2.99
CA LYS A 105 3.46 14.45 1.91
C LYS A 105 2.02 14.97 1.98
N PRO A 106 1.81 16.27 2.24
CA PRO A 106 0.48 16.85 2.12
C PRO A 106 0.03 16.64 0.67
N SER A 107 -1.15 16.05 0.50
CA SER A 107 -1.81 16.01 -0.80
C SER A 107 -1.87 17.45 -1.31
N ALA A 108 -1.06 17.79 -2.32
CA ALA A 108 -0.96 19.12 -2.91
C ALA A 108 -2.23 19.54 -3.67
N ALA A 109 -3.39 18.99 -3.29
CA ALA A 109 -4.71 19.25 -3.83
C ALA A 109 -5.48 20.36 -3.09
N THR A 110 -4.92 20.95 -2.02
CA THR A 110 -5.44 22.20 -1.44
C THR A 110 -4.85 23.47 -2.07
N ALA A 111 -3.91 23.33 -3.01
CA ALA A 111 -3.36 24.46 -3.75
C ALA A 111 -3.96 24.53 -5.16
N SER A 112 -5.25 24.85 -5.28
CA SER A 112 -5.87 25.52 -6.45
C SER A 112 -7.39 25.65 -6.26
N HIS A 113 -7.81 26.60 -5.42
CA HIS A 113 -9.11 27.24 -5.59
C HIS A 113 -8.98 28.76 -5.44
N ASP A 114 -8.04 29.32 -6.20
CA ASP A 114 -8.13 30.72 -6.61
C ASP A 114 -7.94 30.74 -8.14
N ALA A 115 -9.06 30.51 -8.84
CA ALA A 115 -9.21 30.85 -10.24
C ALA A 115 -10.00 32.17 -10.34
N PRO A 116 -9.82 32.93 -11.43
CA PRO A 116 -9.62 34.37 -11.42
C PRO A 116 -10.93 35.16 -11.35
N SER A 117 -10.88 36.38 -10.79
CA SER A 117 -11.82 37.44 -11.18
C SER A 117 -11.06 38.54 -11.89
N ALA A 118 -11.29 38.60 -13.20
CA ALA A 118 -10.98 39.75 -14.02
C ALA A 118 -11.91 40.93 -13.70
N ALA A 119 -11.42 42.13 -14.05
CA ALA A 119 -12.16 43.28 -14.59
C ALA A 119 -12.77 44.32 -13.65
N GLU A 120 -12.38 45.59 -13.94
CA GLU A 120 -13.14 46.85 -13.84
C GLU A 120 -13.38 47.41 -12.41
N GLN A 121 -13.03 48.65 -12.04
CA GLN A 121 -12.89 49.94 -12.75
C GLN A 121 -11.80 50.83 -12.10
#